data_AF-A0A2N0R1B0-F1
#
_entry.id   AF-A0A2N0R1B0-F1
#
_cell.length_a   1.000
_cell.length_b   1.000
_cell.length_c   1.000
_cell.angle_alpha   90.00
_cell.angle_beta   90.00
_cell.angle_gamma   90.00
#
_symmetry.space_group_name_H-M   'P 1'
#
loop_
_entity.id
_entity.type
_entity.pdbx_description
1 polymer ?
#
loop_
_entity_poly.entity_id
_entity_poly.type
_entity_poly.pdbx_seq_one_letter_code
_entity_poly.pdbx_strand_id
1 'polypeptide(L)'
;MTTSQSSTPEKHILVKSVWSSRWQTMLAETFRELGYLPLRNLCISLGITSRKFCNAMGVLGAFFISSLLHEYYIIGMFNMITGEHLFFFMSHGLIMIVWELVFTSEREDKMKKPEKEGYDFRKHAAVFLKWLLMLAIYMLILPAFTEPLMRRIDLWIIPSLFTDVGNIYKNLV
;
A
#
# COMPACT_ATOMS: atom_id res chain seq x y z
N MET A 1 34.42 0.05 45.02
CA MET A 1 32.97 0.11 45.33
C MET A 1 32.45 1.40 44.72
N THR A 2 31.56 1.48 43.76
CA THR A 2 30.68 0.49 43.09
C THR A 2 30.22 1.15 41.78
N THR A 3 30.40 0.41 40.68
CA THR A 3 29.61 0.39 39.44
C THR A 3 28.53 1.46 39.23
N SER A 4 28.70 2.33 38.23
CA SER A 4 27.57 2.84 37.46
C SER A 4 27.42 1.98 36.19
N GLN A 5 26.40 1.13 36.20
CA GLN A 5 25.89 0.48 35.00
C GLN A 5 25.34 1.57 34.06
N SER A 6 26.07 1.88 33.00
CA SER A 6 25.53 2.58 31.84
C SER A 6 24.89 1.52 30.93
N SER A 7 23.61 1.27 31.17
CA SER A 7 22.76 0.41 30.36
C SER A 7 22.51 1.07 29.00
N THR A 8 23.20 0.56 27.98
CA THR A 8 23.05 0.80 26.53
C THR A 8 21.70 1.37 26.05
N PRO A 9 21.67 2.65 25.63
CA PRO A 9 20.63 3.35 24.87
C PRO A 9 20.13 2.81 23.55
N GLU A 10 21.10 2.40 22.75
CA GLU A 10 21.09 2.82 21.34
C GLU A 10 20.35 1.83 20.42
N LYS A 11 20.27 0.56 20.82
CA LYS A 11 19.71 -0.49 19.96
C LYS A 11 18.18 -0.45 19.86
N HIS A 12 17.49 0.03 20.89
CA HIS A 12 16.02 0.06 20.90
C HIS A 12 15.43 1.25 20.14
N ILE A 13 16.19 2.34 19.97
CA ILE A 13 15.74 3.56 19.28
C ILE A 13 15.81 3.40 17.76
N LEU A 14 16.78 2.63 17.25
CA LEU A 14 17.00 2.50 15.81
C LEU A 14 15.93 1.67 15.10
N VAL A 15 15.59 0.50 15.64
CA VAL A 15 14.65 -0.44 14.97
C VAL A 15 13.24 0.15 14.93
N LYS A 16 12.73 0.64 16.06
CA LYS A 16 11.39 1.25 16.08
C LYS A 16 11.30 2.50 15.20
N SER A 17 12.32 3.36 15.19
CA SER A 17 12.31 4.58 14.35
C SER A 17 12.41 4.28 12.86
N VAL A 18 13.21 3.28 12.47
CA VAL A 18 13.34 2.85 11.07
C VAL A 18 12.05 2.20 10.56
N TRP A 19 11.50 1.24 11.29
CA TRP A 19 10.32 0.47 10.85
C TRP A 19 9.01 1.25 10.91
N SER A 20 8.84 2.19 11.85
CA SER A 20 7.59 2.96 11.99
C SER A 20 7.57 4.28 11.22
N SER A 21 8.68 5.03 11.17
CA SER A 21 8.70 6.40 10.65
C SER A 21 9.39 6.53 9.30
N ARG A 22 10.30 5.63 8.93
CA ARG A 22 11.16 5.79 7.74
C ARG A 22 10.90 4.78 6.64
N TRP A 23 10.58 3.52 6.98
CA TRP A 23 10.38 2.45 5.99
C TRP A 23 9.26 2.75 5.00
N GLN A 24 8.07 3.10 5.50
CA GLN A 24 6.93 3.45 4.64
C GLN A 24 7.10 4.85 4.00
N THR A 25 7.78 5.77 4.68
CA THR A 25 8.03 7.13 4.18
C THR A 25 9.00 7.14 3.01
N MET A 26 10.06 6.32 3.04
CA MET A 26 11.00 6.18 1.93
C MET A 26 10.28 5.74 0.65
N LEU A 27 9.39 4.75 0.74
CA LEU A 27 8.59 4.30 -0.40
C LEU A 27 7.56 5.35 -0.82
N ALA A 28 6.89 6.00 0.13
CA ALA A 28 5.92 7.05 -0.15
C ALA A 28 6.54 8.24 -0.89
N GLU A 29 7.72 8.70 -0.47
CA GLU A 29 8.46 9.79 -1.11
C GLU A 29 8.94 9.39 -2.51
N THR A 30 9.43 8.16 -2.66
CA THR A 30 9.83 7.60 -3.96
C THR A 30 8.65 7.54 -4.94
N PHE A 31 7.49 7.04 -4.50
CA PHE A 31 6.28 7.02 -5.35
C PHE A 31 5.72 8.42 -5.62
N ARG A 32 5.92 9.37 -4.71
CA ARG A 32 5.56 10.77 -4.92
C ARG A 32 6.40 11.39 -6.05
N GLU A 33 7.71 11.21 -6.00
CA GLU A 33 8.64 11.78 -6.99
C GLU A 33 8.55 11.07 -8.35
N LEU A 34 8.47 9.74 -8.37
CA LEU A 34 8.46 8.95 -9.61
C LEU A 34 7.09 8.78 -10.24
N GLY A 35 6.01 8.78 -9.46
CA GLY A 35 4.66 8.51 -9.93
C GLY A 35 3.78 9.76 -9.90
N TYR A 36 3.63 10.35 -8.71
CA TYR A 36 2.67 11.42 -8.49
C TYR A 36 3.00 12.70 -9.24
N LEU A 37 4.20 13.24 -9.05
CA LEU A 37 4.62 14.49 -9.67
C LEU A 37 4.64 14.44 -11.20
N PRO A 38 5.27 13.44 -11.86
CA PRO A 38 5.35 13.43 -13.32
C PRO A 38 3.97 13.29 -13.95
N LEU A 39 3.11 12.41 -13.43
CA LEU A 39 1.79 12.19 -14.03
C LEU A 39 0.85 13.39 -13.81
N ARG A 40 0.95 14.04 -12.64
CA ARG A 40 0.25 15.29 -12.36
C ARG A 40 0.73 16.43 -13.26
N ASN A 41 2.04 16.58 -13.43
CA ASN A 41 2.61 17.64 -14.27
C ASN A 41 2.30 17.42 -15.75
N LEU A 42 2.27 16.17 -16.20
CA LEU A 42 1.82 15.80 -17.54
C LEU A 42 0.36 16.22 -17.77
N CYS A 43 -0.53 15.95 -16.81
CA CYS A 43 -1.94 16.38 -16.91
C CYS A 43 -2.10 17.90 -17.00
N ILE A 44 -1.29 18.64 -16.24
CA ILE A 44 -1.27 20.11 -16.29
C ILE A 44 -0.74 20.59 -17.65
N SER A 45 0.33 19.98 -18.15
CA SER A 45 0.94 20.29 -19.46
C SER A 45 -0.01 20.01 -20.63
N LEU A 46 -0.83 18.96 -20.52
CA LEU A 46 -1.89 18.63 -21.49
C LEU A 46 -3.11 19.57 -21.45
N GLY A 47 -3.07 20.62 -20.62
CA GLY A 47 -4.11 21.64 -20.56
C GLY A 47 -5.30 21.30 -19.65
N ILE A 48 -5.20 20.26 -18.83
CA ILE A 48 -6.28 19.89 -17.91
C ILE A 48 -6.32 20.87 -16.74
N THR A 49 -7.37 21.70 -16.70
CA THR A 49 -7.51 22.78 -15.70
C THR A 49 -8.05 22.30 -14.35
N SER A 50 -8.60 21.08 -14.28
CA SER A 50 -9.18 20.54 -13.03
C SER A 50 -8.09 20.06 -12.07
N ARG A 51 -7.85 20.85 -11.00
CA ARG A 51 -6.88 20.51 -9.95
C ARG A 51 -7.21 19.19 -9.25
N LYS A 52 -8.50 18.90 -9.02
CA LYS A 52 -8.98 17.65 -8.41
C LYS A 52 -8.59 16.45 -9.30
N PHE A 53 -8.80 16.57 -10.61
CA PHE A 53 -8.44 15.53 -11.57
C PHE A 53 -6.92 15.32 -11.66
N CYS A 54 -6.12 16.39 -11.76
CA CYS A 54 -4.66 16.27 -11.83
C CYS A 54 -4.06 15.63 -10.57
N ASN A 55 -4.63 15.90 -9.39
CA ASN A 55 -4.21 15.24 -8.15
C ASN A 55 -4.61 13.75 -8.14
N ALA A 56 -5.83 13.41 -8.57
CA ALA A 56 -6.28 12.03 -8.70
C ALA A 56 -5.41 11.23 -9.69
N MET A 57 -5.06 11.83 -10.82
CA MET A 57 -4.11 11.25 -11.77
C MET A 57 -2.71 11.07 -11.16
N GLY A 58 -2.23 12.02 -10.36
CA GLY A 58 -0.99 11.84 -9.60
C GLY A 58 -1.05 10.63 -8.66
N VAL A 59 -2.15 10.46 -7.92
CA VAL A 59 -2.35 9.27 -7.05
C VAL A 59 -2.31 7.99 -7.88
N LEU A 60 -2.99 7.95 -9.03
CA LEU A 60 -2.94 6.82 -9.95
C LEU A 60 -1.52 6.53 -10.43
N GLY A 61 -0.71 7.56 -10.68
CA GLY A 61 0.69 7.43 -11.06
C GLY A 61 1.56 6.81 -9.96
N ALA A 62 1.31 7.16 -8.70
CA ALA A 62 1.99 6.51 -7.57
C ALA A 62 1.63 5.01 -7.46
N PHE A 63 0.35 4.66 -7.65
CA PHE A 63 -0.09 3.26 -7.72
C PHE A 63 0.53 2.51 -8.90
N PHE A 64 0.66 3.17 -10.06
CA PHE A 64 1.29 2.58 -11.24
C PHE A 64 2.76 2.22 -10.98
N ILE A 65 3.56 3.15 -10.43
CA ILE A 65 4.97 2.86 -10.08
C ILE A 65 5.07 1.75 -9.02
N SER A 66 4.20 1.77 -8.00
CA SER A 66 4.15 0.71 -7.00
C SER A 66 3.85 -0.65 -7.62
N SER A 67 2.95 -0.69 -8.60
CA SER A 67 2.56 -1.91 -9.30
C SER A 67 3.68 -2.48 -10.18
N LEU A 68 4.43 -1.62 -10.88
CA LEU A 68 5.59 -2.01 -11.66
C LEU A 68 6.68 -2.60 -10.76
N LEU A 69 6.87 -2.04 -9.56
CA LEU A 69 7.81 -2.58 -8.59
C LEU A 69 7.42 -3.99 -8.13
N HIS A 70 6.13 -4.23 -7.87
CA HIS A 70 5.63 -5.55 -7.47
C HIS A 70 5.72 -6.57 -8.62
N GLU A 71 5.41 -6.15 -9.85
CA GLU A 71 5.58 -7.00 -11.02
C GLU A 71 7.05 -7.35 -11.24
N TYR A 72 7.96 -6.38 -11.09
CA TYR A 72 9.40 -6.60 -11.16
C TYR A 72 9.89 -7.59 -10.12
N TYR A 73 9.35 -7.54 -8.89
CA TYR A 73 9.67 -8.49 -7.84
C TYR A 73 9.24 -9.92 -8.19
N ILE A 74 8.03 -10.10 -8.75
CA ILE A 74 7.54 -11.40 -9.25
C ILE A 74 8.42 -11.93 -10.38
N ILE A 75 8.78 -11.08 -11.35
CA ILE A 75 9.68 -11.45 -12.44
C ILE A 75 11.04 -11.89 -11.87
N GLY A 76 11.59 -11.16 -10.91
CA GLY A 76 12.88 -11.49 -10.30
C GLY A 76 12.87 -12.82 -9.55
N MET A 77 11.76 -13.18 -8.89
CA MET A 77 11.67 -14.40 -8.09
C MET A 77 11.24 -15.63 -8.90
N PHE A 78 10.29 -15.48 -9.81
CA PHE A 78 9.67 -16.60 -10.51
C PHE A 78 9.93 -16.62 -12.01
N ASN A 79 10.61 -15.60 -12.54
CA ASN A 79 10.88 -15.42 -13.97
C ASN A 79 9.61 -15.48 -14.83
N MET A 80 8.52 -14.91 -14.32
CA MET A 80 7.21 -14.86 -14.99
C MET A 80 6.69 -13.43 -15.00
N ILE A 81 6.06 -13.04 -16.11
CA ILE A 81 5.30 -11.80 -16.24
C ILE A 81 3.82 -12.18 -16.14
N THR A 82 3.15 -11.73 -15.08
CA THR A 82 1.76 -12.08 -14.78
C THR A 82 0.80 -10.92 -15.07
N GLY A 83 1.23 -9.70 -14.80
CA GLY A 83 0.41 -8.49 -14.83
C GLY A 83 -0.67 -8.45 -13.75
N GLU A 84 -0.74 -9.44 -12.86
CA GLU A 84 -1.79 -9.57 -11.84
C GLU A 84 -1.65 -8.45 -10.81
N HIS A 85 -0.43 -8.10 -10.40
CA HIS A 85 -0.19 -6.96 -9.49
C HIS A 85 -0.42 -5.61 -10.16
N LEU A 86 -0.09 -5.47 -11.45
CA LEU A 86 -0.42 -4.27 -12.23
C LEU A 86 -1.93 -4.03 -12.22
N PHE A 87 -2.72 -5.04 -12.59
CA PHE A 87 -4.17 -4.95 -12.59
C PHE A 87 -4.75 -4.67 -11.20
N PHE A 88 -4.22 -5.35 -10.18
CA PHE A 88 -4.61 -5.14 -8.79
C PHE A 88 -4.42 -3.69 -8.37
N PHE A 89 -3.21 -3.13 -8.42
CA PHE A 89 -2.95 -1.78 -7.92
C PHE A 89 -3.67 -0.69 -8.72
N MET A 90 -3.83 -0.87 -10.04
CA MET A 90 -4.58 0.08 -10.86
C MET A 90 -6.07 0.08 -10.54
N SER A 91 -6.66 -1.10 -10.31
CA SER A 91 -8.06 -1.21 -9.85
C SER A 91 -8.25 -0.57 -8.49
N HIS A 92 -7.29 -0.73 -7.57
CA HIS A 92 -7.32 -0.09 -6.26
C HIS A 92 -7.21 1.43 -6.34
N GLY A 93 -6.30 1.94 -7.18
CA GLY A 93 -6.18 3.38 -7.43
C GLY A 93 -7.50 3.97 -7.94
N LEU A 94 -8.18 3.28 -8.86
CA LEU A 94 -9.48 3.72 -9.37
C LEU A 94 -10.57 3.70 -8.28
N ILE A 95 -10.66 2.65 -7.48
CA ILE A 95 -11.61 2.56 -6.35
C ILE A 95 -11.37 3.70 -5.37
N MET A 96 -10.11 4.01 -5.06
CA MET A 96 -9.76 5.13 -4.16
C MET A 96 -10.16 6.49 -4.71
N ILE A 97 -10.01 6.71 -6.02
CA ILE A 97 -10.46 7.95 -6.68
C ILE A 97 -12.00 8.08 -6.60
N VAL A 98 -12.73 7.00 -6.93
CA VAL A 98 -14.19 6.97 -6.83
C VAL A 98 -14.64 7.20 -5.38
N TRP A 99 -13.97 6.55 -4.44
CA TRP A 99 -14.20 6.71 -3.00
C TRP A 99 -14.02 8.18 -2.58
N GLU A 100 -12.88 8.80 -2.92
CA GLU A 100 -12.61 10.20 -2.61
C GLU A 100 -13.69 11.14 -3.18
N LEU A 101 -14.15 10.90 -4.41
CA LEU A 101 -15.21 11.70 -5.02
C LEU A 101 -16.55 11.59 -4.28
N VAL A 102 -17.01 10.35 -4.00
CA VAL A 102 -18.27 10.09 -3.30
C VAL A 102 -18.28 10.66 -1.88
N PHE A 103 -17.16 10.54 -1.16
CA PHE A 103 -17.07 11.05 0.20
C PHE A 103 -16.80 12.55 0.27
N THR A 104 -16.16 13.13 -0.74
CA THR A 104 -16.03 14.59 -0.85
C THR A 104 -17.39 15.24 -1.06
N SER A 105 -18.26 14.69 -1.92
CA SER A 105 -19.61 15.24 -2.12
C SER A 105 -20.46 15.17 -0.84
N GLU A 106 -20.37 14.08 -0.08
CA GLU A 106 -21.07 13.95 1.21
C GLU A 106 -20.62 15.04 2.22
N ARG A 107 -19.33 15.43 2.16
CA ARG A 107 -18.76 16.44 3.05
C ARG A 107 -19.18 17.86 2.65
N GLU A 108 -19.21 18.16 1.36
CA GLU A 108 -19.70 19.44 0.83
C GLU A 108 -21.20 19.64 1.15
N ASP A 109 -22.01 18.59 1.09
CA ASP A 109 -23.44 18.64 1.44
C ASP A 109 -23.68 18.85 2.94
N LYS A 110 -22.84 18.26 3.80
CA LYS A 110 -22.88 18.49 5.25
C LYS A 110 -22.46 19.91 5.61
N MET A 111 -21.49 20.49 4.91
CA MET A 111 -21.02 21.86 5.16
C MET A 111 -22.06 22.94 4.80
N LYS A 112 -22.97 22.64 3.86
CA LYS A 112 -24.08 23.53 3.48
C LYS A 112 -25.27 23.49 4.44
N LYS A 113 -25.37 22.48 5.31
CA LYS A 113 -26.44 22.37 6.30
C LYS A 113 -25.87 22.72 7.69
N PRO A 114 -26.44 23.69 8.42
CA PRO A 114 -25.97 24.00 9.77
C PRO A 114 -26.10 22.76 10.66
N GLU A 115 -24.99 22.35 11.26
CA GLU A 115 -24.90 21.19 12.14
C GLU A 115 -25.80 21.44 13.36
N LYS A 116 -26.82 20.59 13.55
CA LYS A 116 -27.63 20.66 14.77
C LYS A 116 -26.78 20.15 15.93
N GLU A 117 -26.55 21.00 16.92
CA GLU A 117 -25.73 20.72 18.09
C GLU A 117 -26.45 19.67 18.97
N GLY A 118 -26.15 18.39 18.74
CA GLY A 118 -26.74 17.26 19.45
C GLY A 118 -25.99 15.96 19.18
N TYR A 119 -25.98 15.04 20.15
CA TYR A 119 -25.38 13.71 19.99
C TYR A 119 -26.13 12.91 18.92
N ASP A 120 -25.58 12.83 17.72
CA ASP A 120 -26.18 12.14 16.59
C ASP A 120 -25.63 10.70 16.47
N PHE A 121 -26.33 9.73 17.06
CA PHE A 121 -26.03 8.30 16.93
C PHE A 121 -25.88 7.86 15.45
N ARG A 122 -26.67 8.46 14.55
CA ARG A 122 -26.59 8.20 13.10
C ARG A 122 -25.24 8.56 12.50
N LYS A 123 -24.56 9.61 13.00
CA LYS A 123 -23.23 10.03 12.54
C LYS A 123 -22.18 9.00 12.93
N HIS A 124 -22.22 8.54 14.18
CA HIS A 124 -21.32 7.49 14.67
C HIS A 124 -21.57 6.14 13.97
N ALA A 125 -22.83 5.76 13.75
CA ALA A 125 -23.17 4.55 13.00
C ALA A 125 -22.67 4.62 11.54
N ALA A 126 -22.78 5.78 10.88
CA ALA A 126 -22.25 5.96 9.53
C ALA A 126 -20.72 5.86 9.48
N VAL A 127 -20.02 6.42 10.46
CA VAL A 127 -18.55 6.28 10.58
C VAL A 127 -18.18 4.81 10.81
N PHE A 128 -18.86 4.13 11.72
CA PHE A 128 -18.64 2.70 11.98
C PHE A 128 -18.90 1.84 10.74
N LEU A 129 -19.96 2.13 9.98
CA LEU A 129 -20.25 1.43 8.74
C LEU A 129 -19.16 1.64 7.68
N LYS A 130 -18.58 2.85 7.59
CA LYS A 130 -17.43 3.12 6.70
C LYS A 130 -16.21 2.30 7.11
N TRP A 131 -15.93 2.19 8.41
CA TRP A 131 -14.86 1.33 8.93
C TRP A 131 -15.12 -0.15 8.62
N LEU A 132 -16.35 -0.63 8.81
CA LEU A 132 -16.74 -2.00 8.49
C LEU A 132 -16.59 -2.29 6.99
N LEU A 133 -17.03 -1.35 6.13
CA LEU A 133 -16.89 -1.47 4.68
C LEU A 133 -15.43 -1.50 4.26
N MET A 134 -14.60 -0.62 4.83
CA MET A 134 -13.16 -0.62 4.57
C MET A 134 -12.49 -1.93 5.02
N LEU A 135 -12.89 -2.47 6.18
CA LEU A 135 -12.41 -3.77 6.67
C LEU A 135 -12.80 -4.91 5.73
N ALA A 136 -14.07 -4.95 5.28
CA ALA A 136 -14.55 -5.97 4.35
C ALA A 136 -13.79 -5.92 3.02
N ILE A 137 -13.52 -4.71 2.52
CA ILE A 137 -12.70 -4.48 1.33
C ILE A 137 -11.28 -5.03 1.56
N TYR A 138 -10.61 -4.70 2.67
CA TYR A 138 -9.27 -5.21 2.95
C TYR A 138 -9.19 -6.73 3.08
N MET A 139 -10.20 -7.37 3.66
CA MET A 139 -10.27 -8.83 3.80
C MET A 139 -10.34 -9.55 2.44
N LEU A 140 -10.95 -8.94 1.43
CA LEU A 140 -11.00 -9.48 0.06
C LEU A 140 -9.72 -9.19 -0.73
N ILE A 141 -9.11 -8.04 -0.45
CA ILE A 141 -7.92 -7.55 -1.15
C ILE A 141 -6.67 -8.33 -0.76
N LEU A 142 -6.50 -8.66 0.53
CA LEU A 142 -5.30 -9.33 1.01
C LEU A 142 -5.04 -10.64 0.27
N PRO A 143 -6.02 -11.56 0.16
CA PRO A 143 -5.85 -12.80 -0.59
C PRO A 143 -5.52 -12.56 -2.06
N ALA A 144 -6.18 -11.58 -2.71
CA ALA A 144 -5.92 -11.25 -4.11
C ALA A 144 -4.51 -10.69 -4.34
N PHE A 145 -3.92 -10.04 -3.34
CA PHE A 145 -2.53 -9.61 -3.37
C PHE A 145 -1.56 -10.77 -3.10
N THR A 146 -1.87 -11.66 -2.16
CA THR A 146 -0.94 -12.72 -1.75
C THR A 146 -0.98 -13.96 -2.62
N GLU A 147 -2.10 -14.25 -3.30
CA GLU A 147 -2.27 -15.47 -4.10
C GLU A 147 -1.21 -15.61 -5.21
N PRO A 148 -0.89 -14.56 -6.01
CA PRO A 148 0.16 -14.65 -7.02
C PRO A 148 1.54 -14.98 -6.43
N LEU A 149 1.83 -14.48 -5.23
CA LEU A 149 3.07 -14.74 -4.50
C LEU A 149 3.14 -16.17 -3.94
N MET A 150 1.98 -16.76 -3.60
CA MET A 150 1.88 -18.09 -3.00
C MET A 150 1.75 -19.22 -4.02
N ARG A 151 1.36 -18.93 -5.27
CA ARG A 151 1.12 -19.93 -6.32
C ARG A 151 2.34 -20.81 -6.61
N ARG A 152 3.55 -20.35 -6.29
CA ARG A 152 4.81 -21.07 -6.51
C ARG A 152 5.68 -21.17 -5.26
N ILE A 153 5.09 -21.62 -4.15
CA ILE A 153 5.81 -21.88 -2.89
C ILE A 153 6.96 -22.90 -3.04
N ASP A 154 6.90 -23.73 -4.09
CA ASP A 154 7.97 -24.65 -4.50
C ASP A 154 9.26 -23.92 -4.90
N LEU A 155 9.14 -22.74 -5.54
CA LEU A 155 10.28 -21.91 -5.95
C LEU A 155 10.81 -21.02 -4.81
N TRP A 156 10.06 -20.87 -3.71
CA TRP A 156 10.53 -20.19 -2.50
C TRP A 156 11.55 -21.00 -1.70
N ILE A 157 11.74 -22.29 -2.03
CA ILE A 157 12.86 -23.09 -1.50
C ILE A 157 14.12 -22.61 -2.21
N ILE A 158 14.63 -21.47 -1.77
CA ILE A 158 15.96 -21.00 -2.12
C ILE A 158 16.91 -22.11 -1.67
N PRO A 159 17.79 -22.65 -2.54
CA PRO A 159 18.97 -23.37 -2.09
C PRO A 159 19.80 -22.35 -1.30
N SER A 160 19.52 -22.22 -0.01
CA SER A 160 20.42 -21.50 0.87
C SER A 160 21.75 -22.25 0.85
N LEU A 161 22.86 -21.54 1.05
CA LEU A 161 24.18 -22.16 1.25
C LEU A 161 24.15 -23.28 2.31
N PHE A 162 23.14 -23.28 3.20
CA PHE A 162 22.95 -24.21 4.30
C PHE A 162 21.89 -25.30 4.03
N THR A 163 21.17 -25.23 2.92
CA THR A 163 20.20 -26.24 2.50
C THR A 163 20.71 -26.87 1.22
N ASP A 164 21.51 -27.93 1.38
CA ASP A 164 21.90 -28.80 0.28
C ASP A 164 20.67 -29.58 -0.19
N VAL A 165 20.09 -29.10 -1.28
CA VAL A 165 18.90 -29.68 -1.93
C VAL A 165 19.17 -31.12 -2.39
N GLY A 166 20.44 -31.53 -2.55
CA GLY A 166 20.82 -32.88 -2.93
C GLY A 166 20.50 -33.95 -1.89
N ASN A 167 20.38 -33.58 -0.61
CA ASN A 167 20.14 -34.54 0.47
C ASN A 167 18.65 -34.76 0.80
N ILE A 168 17.76 -33.84 0.39
CA ILE A 168 16.32 -33.96 0.64
C ILE A 168 15.69 -35.01 -0.28
N TYR A 169 16.07 -35.03 -1.56
CA TYR A 169 15.54 -36.01 -2.52
C TYR A 169 16.08 -37.43 -2.32
N LYS A 170 17.26 -37.60 -1.70
CA LYS A 170 17.82 -38.93 -1.38
C LYS A 170 17.12 -39.64 -0.22
N ASN A 171 16.43 -38.92 0.66
CA ASN A 171 15.73 -39.49 1.82
C ASN A 171 14.23 -39.74 1.56
N LEU A 172 13.78 -39.52 0.32
CA LEU A 172 12.39 -39.70 -0.12
C LEU A 172 12.22 -40.85 -1.13
N VAL A 173 13.29 -41.62 -1.39
CA VAL A 173 13.29 -42.84 -2.22
C VAL A 173 13.61 -44.04 -1.35
#